data_AF-A0AAD4YVE1-F1
#
_entry.id   AF-A0AAD4YVE1-F1
#
_cell.length_a   1.000
_cell.length_b   1.000
_cell.length_c   1.000
_cell.angle_alpha   90.00
_cell.angle_beta   90.00
_cell.angle_gamma   90.00
#
_symmetry.space_group_name_H-M   'P 1'
#
loop_
_entity.id
_entity.type
_entity.pdbx_description
1 polymer ?
#
loop_
_entity_poly.entity_id
_entity_poly.type
_entity_poly.pdbx_seq_one_letter_code
_entity_poly.pdbx_strand_id
1 'polypeptide(L)'
;MSKSGTDGEDGHLLAFESRKLNDTEQRYTVQEKEMTAVVHCLWSWRQYLLGSRWQDFLAEFNYKLKYKQGKTNVTADALSLKAALAAVVQPQSSLMIREGLLHDPQAKSLLKLVKYGKTRRFGLDDGVLYATGKRIYVPR
;
A
#
# COMPACT_ATOMS: atom_id res chain seq x y z
N MET A 1 -0.92 29.25 8.02
CA MET A 1 -2.17 29.28 7.23
C MET A 1 -1.86 28.93 5.79
N SER A 2 -2.37 27.81 5.27
CA SER A 2 -2.68 27.69 3.84
C SER A 2 -3.83 26.69 3.69
N LYS A 3 -4.77 27.05 2.82
CA LYS A 3 -6.14 26.56 2.75
C LYS A 3 -6.23 25.23 1.99
N SER A 4 -7.15 24.38 2.45
CA SER A 4 -7.73 23.24 1.75
C SER A 4 -8.62 23.70 0.58
N GLY A 5 -8.40 23.15 -0.62
CA GLY A 5 -9.39 23.08 -1.72
C GLY A 5 -9.69 21.60 -1.97
N THR A 6 -10.89 21.14 -1.65
CA THR A 6 -12.04 20.86 -2.54
C THR A 6 -11.87 19.62 -3.40
N ASP A 7 -12.60 18.59 -2.99
CA ASP A 7 -12.72 17.25 -3.54
C ASP A 7 -13.15 17.23 -5.02
N GLY A 8 -12.48 16.40 -5.82
CA GLY A 8 -12.88 16.09 -7.19
C GLY A 8 -12.16 14.83 -7.66
N GLU A 9 -12.77 13.67 -7.41
CA GLU A 9 -12.31 12.34 -7.87
C GLU A 9 -10.79 12.17 -7.76
N ASP A 10 -10.28 12.21 -6.53
CA ASP A 10 -8.85 12.16 -6.24
C ASP A 10 -8.27 10.83 -6.73
N GLY A 11 -7.73 10.84 -7.95
CA GLY A 11 -6.84 9.80 -8.43
C GLY A 11 -5.79 9.58 -7.36
N HIS A 12 -5.85 8.42 -6.70
CA HIS A 12 -5.00 8.14 -5.56
C HIS A 12 -3.54 8.34 -5.97
N LEU A 13 -2.91 9.36 -5.39
CA LEU A 13 -1.50 9.67 -5.58
C LEU A 13 -0.71 8.42 -5.21
N LEU A 14 -0.10 7.77 -6.20
CA LEU A 14 0.60 6.49 -6.01
C LEU A 14 1.90 6.69 -5.21
N ALA A 15 2.66 7.75 -5.52
CA ALA A 15 3.82 8.19 -4.73
C ALA A 15 4.24 9.62 -5.14
N PHE A 16 5.21 10.18 -4.41
CA PHE A 16 5.93 11.39 -4.79
C PHE A 16 7.43 11.11 -4.76
N GLU A 17 8.17 11.69 -5.69
CA GLU A 17 9.62 11.58 -5.73
C GLU A 17 10.26 12.96 -5.89
N SER A 18 11.36 13.22 -5.19
CA SER A 18 12.10 14.47 -5.28
C SER A 18 13.60 14.19 -5.27
N ARG A 19 14.37 14.94 -6.06
CA ARG A 19 15.82 14.84 -6.16
C ARG A 19 16.45 16.23 -6.10
N LYS A 20 17.61 16.33 -5.44
CA LYS A 20 18.44 17.55 -5.45
C LYS A 20 19.22 17.65 -6.76
N LEU A 21 19.27 18.86 -7.32
CA LEU A 21 20.05 19.17 -8.52
C LEU A 21 21.54 19.31 -8.15
N ASN A 22 22.41 18.72 -8.97
CA ASN A 22 23.86 18.87 -8.86
C ASN A 22 24.29 20.29 -9.27
N ASP A 23 25.50 20.74 -8.89
CA ASP A 23 26.00 22.10 -9.17
C ASP A 23 25.94 22.50 -10.65
N THR A 24 26.16 21.56 -11.55
CA THR A 24 26.01 21.76 -13.00
C THR A 24 24.54 21.94 -13.39
N GLU A 25 23.64 21.11 -12.86
CA GLU A 25 22.20 21.13 -13.15
C GLU A 25 21.50 22.35 -12.53
N GLN A 26 22.06 22.90 -11.45
CA GLN A 26 21.58 24.15 -10.84
C GLN A 26 21.76 25.36 -11.77
N ARG A 27 22.74 25.32 -12.67
CA ARG A 27 23.02 26.39 -13.64
C ARG A 27 22.16 26.31 -14.90
N TYR A 28 21.39 25.24 -15.07
CA TYR A 28 20.48 25.09 -16.20
C TYR A 28 19.35 26.13 -16.18
N THR A 29 18.87 26.45 -17.37
CA THR A 29 17.67 27.24 -17.57
C THR A 29 16.44 26.53 -16.98
N VAL A 30 15.34 27.26 -16.77
CA VAL A 30 14.12 26.68 -16.18
C VAL A 30 13.59 25.52 -17.04
N GLN A 31 13.59 25.69 -18.36
CA GLN A 31 13.12 24.67 -19.31
C GLN A 31 13.96 23.38 -19.23
N GLU A 32 15.28 23.51 -19.13
CA GLU A 32 16.18 22.36 -18.98
C GLU A 32 16.00 21.65 -17.63
N LYS A 33 15.69 22.39 -16.56
CA LYS A 33 15.38 21.81 -15.24
C LYS A 33 14.06 21.04 -15.27
N GLU A 34 13.03 21.60 -15.89
CA GLU A 34 11.75 20.91 -16.10
C GLU A 34 11.95 19.62 -16.90
N MET A 35 12.70 19.69 -18.01
CA MET A 35 13.05 18.52 -18.81
C MET A 35 13.81 17.47 -17.98
N THR A 36 14.80 17.89 -17.19
CA THR A 36 15.56 16.99 -16.31
C THR A 36 14.66 16.31 -15.30
N ALA A 37 13.70 17.03 -14.71
CA ALA A 37 12.72 16.47 -13.78
C ALA A 37 11.80 15.46 -14.48
N VAL A 38 11.33 15.75 -15.70
CA VAL A 38 10.50 14.81 -16.48
C VAL A 38 11.29 13.54 -16.81
N VAL A 39 12.52 13.66 -17.30
CA VAL A 39 13.39 12.50 -17.60
C VAL A 39 13.64 11.68 -16.34
N HIS A 40 13.91 12.33 -15.21
CA HIS A 40 14.10 11.65 -13.92
C HIS A 40 12.85 10.85 -13.52
N CYS A 41 11.67 11.47 -13.54
CA CYS A 41 10.42 10.80 -13.21
C CYS A 41 10.14 9.61 -14.14
N LEU A 42 10.34 9.78 -15.45
CA LEU A 42 10.13 8.69 -16.42
C LEU A 42 11.10 7.53 -16.19
N TRP A 43 12.35 7.81 -15.82
CA TRP A 43 13.34 6.77 -15.54
C TRP A 43 13.06 6.06 -14.22
N SER A 44 12.84 6.80 -13.13
CA SER A 44 12.54 6.23 -11.81
C SER A 44 11.27 5.39 -11.81
N TRP A 45 10.27 5.78 -12.61
CA TRP A 45 8.95 5.14 -12.65
C TRP A 45 8.76 4.25 -13.87
N ARG A 46 9.82 4.03 -14.67
CA ARG A 46 9.78 3.23 -15.91
C ARG A 46 9.10 1.89 -15.72
N GLN A 47 9.43 1.17 -14.64
CA GLN A 47 8.87 -0.14 -14.30
C GLN A 47 7.36 -0.11 -14.05
N TYR A 48 6.83 0.99 -13.48
CA TYR A 48 5.41 1.18 -13.23
C TYR A 48 4.68 1.65 -14.50
N LEU A 49 5.28 2.53 -15.29
CA LEU A 49 4.68 3.11 -16.50
C LEU A 49 4.65 2.13 -17.68
N LEU A 50 5.69 1.33 -17.85
CA LEU A 50 5.79 0.36 -18.95
C LEU A 50 5.26 -1.03 -18.57
N GLY A 51 4.77 -1.19 -17.34
CA GLY A 51 4.34 -2.49 -16.82
C GLY A 51 5.42 -3.55 -17.01
N SER A 52 6.69 -3.18 -16.74
CA SER A 52 7.83 -4.04 -17.04
C SER A 52 7.62 -5.39 -16.40
N ARG A 53 7.47 -6.43 -17.24
CA ARG A 53 7.45 -7.80 -16.75
C ARG A 53 8.80 -7.99 -16.09
N TRP A 54 8.81 -8.49 -14.87
CA TRP A 54 10.01 -8.80 -14.07
C TRP A 54 11.14 -9.49 -14.88
N GLN A 55 10.79 -10.16 -15.98
CA GLN A 55 11.69 -10.74 -16.97
C GLN A 55 12.62 -9.72 -17.65
N ASP A 56 12.12 -8.55 -18.05
CA ASP A 56 12.90 -7.52 -18.75
C ASP A 56 13.92 -6.88 -17.79
N PHE A 57 13.52 -6.66 -16.54
CA PHE A 57 14.44 -6.22 -15.49
C PHE A 57 15.52 -7.25 -15.21
N LEU A 58 15.15 -8.53 -15.08
CA LEU A 58 16.14 -9.60 -14.86
C LEU A 58 17.10 -9.72 -16.04
N ALA A 59 16.65 -9.47 -17.27
CA ALA A 59 17.49 -9.53 -18.47
C ALA A 59 18.65 -8.52 -18.47
N GLU A 60 18.56 -7.43 -17.69
CA GLU A 60 19.66 -6.47 -17.50
C GLU A 60 20.80 -7.06 -16.63
N PHE A 61 20.55 -8.14 -15.89
CA PHE A 61 21.54 -8.80 -15.04
C PHE A 61 22.07 -10.08 -15.68
N ASN A 62 23.35 -10.38 -15.45
CA ASN A 62 23.93 -11.66 -15.83
C ASN A 62 23.65 -12.70 -14.73
N TYR A 63 22.51 -13.39 -14.81
CA TYR A 63 22.07 -14.36 -13.80
C TYR A 63 22.02 -15.79 -14.36
N LYS A 64 22.18 -16.79 -13.46
CA LYS A 64 22.01 -18.20 -13.79
C LYS A 64 20.95 -18.81 -12.88
N LEU A 65 19.80 -19.16 -13.47
CA LEU A 65 18.74 -19.85 -12.75
C LEU A 65 19.22 -21.26 -12.37
N LYS A 66 19.24 -21.57 -11.08
CA LYS A 66 19.54 -22.92 -10.58
C LYS A 66 18.34 -23.42 -9.80
N TYR A 67 17.81 -24.57 -10.22
CA TYR A 67 16.77 -25.25 -9.46
C TYR A 67 17.35 -25.74 -8.12
N LYS A 68 16.61 -25.48 -7.04
CA LYS A 68 16.86 -26.05 -5.71
C LYS A 68 15.61 -26.79 -5.27
N GLN A 69 15.75 -28.07 -4.96
CA GLN A 69 14.65 -28.89 -4.49
C GLN A 69 14.14 -28.38 -3.13
N GLY A 70 12.82 -28.35 -2.93
CA GLY A 70 12.18 -27.76 -1.75
C GLY A 70 12.74 -28.24 -0.41
N LYS A 71 13.10 -29.53 -0.31
CA LYS A 71 13.74 -30.13 0.89
C LYS A 71 15.03 -29.42 1.32
N THR A 72 15.75 -28.83 0.36
CA THR A 72 16.99 -28.07 0.60
C THR A 72 16.76 -26.56 0.69
N ASN A 73 15.54 -26.10 0.39
CA ASN A 73 15.16 -24.69 0.36
C ASN A 73 14.28 -24.32 1.57
N VAL A 74 14.59 -24.91 2.73
CA VAL A 74 13.86 -24.73 3.99
C VAL A 74 13.69 -23.26 4.39
N THR A 75 14.62 -22.37 4.05
CA THR A 75 14.51 -20.94 4.34
C THR A 75 13.43 -20.26 3.47
N ALA A 76 13.44 -20.49 2.16
CA ALA A 76 12.42 -19.91 1.29
C ALA A 76 11.05 -20.53 1.56
N ASP A 77 11.01 -21.83 1.85
CA ASP A 77 9.79 -22.55 2.24
C ASP A 77 9.22 -22.00 3.55
N ALA A 78 10.05 -21.77 4.58
CA ALA A 78 9.63 -21.16 5.84
C ALA A 78 9.11 -19.72 5.66
N LEU A 79 9.71 -18.94 4.75
CA LEU A 79 9.25 -17.58 4.44
C LEU A 79 7.92 -17.59 3.66
N SER A 80 7.80 -18.46 2.66
CA SER A 80 6.56 -18.63 1.89
C SER A 80 5.44 -19.15 2.79
N LEU A 81 5.76 -20.07 3.70
CA LEU A 81 4.80 -20.61 4.66
C LEU A 81 4.37 -19.54 5.66
N LYS A 82 5.27 -18.69 6.17
CA LYS A 82 4.87 -17.56 7.04
C LYS A 82 3.90 -16.61 6.35
N ALA A 83 4.15 -16.27 5.08
CA ALA A 83 3.24 -15.42 4.30
C ALA A 83 1.88 -16.10 4.05
N ALA A 84 1.90 -17.39 3.69
CA ALA A 84 0.68 -18.18 3.51
C ALA A 84 -0.11 -18.36 4.82
N LEU A 85 0.59 -18.65 5.93
CA LEU A 85 -0.01 -18.80 7.25
C LEU A 85 -0.57 -17.47 7.75
N ALA A 86 0.09 -16.33 7.49
CA ALA A 86 -0.45 -15.02 7.80
C ALA A 86 -1.74 -14.70 7.02
N ALA A 87 -1.84 -15.18 5.77
CA ALA A 87 -3.05 -15.04 4.97
C ALA A 87 -4.18 -16.01 5.38
N VAL A 88 -3.83 -17.23 5.83
CA VAL A 88 -4.80 -18.28 6.23
C VAL A 88 -5.24 -18.13 7.69
N VAL A 89 -4.38 -17.62 8.56
CA VAL A 89 -4.69 -17.32 9.97
C VAL A 89 -5.33 -15.94 10.04
N GLN A 90 -6.46 -15.76 9.36
CA GLN A 90 -7.48 -14.89 9.93
C GLN A 90 -8.03 -15.66 11.14
N PRO A 91 -7.84 -15.17 12.39
CA PRO A 91 -8.31 -15.91 13.54
C PRO A 91 -9.83 -16.09 13.41
N GLN A 92 -10.36 -17.27 13.70
CA GLN A 92 -11.81 -17.54 13.63
C GLN A 92 -12.63 -16.52 14.43
N SER A 93 -12.04 -15.95 15.50
CA SER A 93 -12.62 -14.84 16.25
C SER A 93 -12.80 -13.57 15.41
N SER A 94 -11.89 -13.25 14.48
CA SER A 94 -12.07 -12.12 13.55
C SER A 94 -13.24 -12.33 12.59
N LEU A 95 -13.49 -13.58 12.15
CA LEU A 95 -14.63 -13.91 11.31
C LEU A 95 -15.94 -13.75 12.07
N MET A 96 -16.03 -14.31 13.29
CA MET A 96 -17.23 -14.14 14.14
C MET A 96 -17.49 -12.68 14.50
N ILE A 97 -16.44 -11.88 14.74
CA ILE A 97 -16.58 -10.44 15.00
C ILE A 97 -17.09 -9.71 13.74
N ARG A 98 -16.53 -10.00 12.56
CA ARG A 98 -16.97 -9.40 11.29
C ARG A 98 -18.42 -9.76 10.97
N GLU A 99 -18.80 -11.00 11.16
CA GLU A 99 -20.17 -11.48 10.96
C GLU A 99 -21.13 -10.85 11.99
N GLY A 100 -20.74 -10.80 13.26
CA GLY A 100 -21.51 -10.13 14.31
C GLY A 100 -21.72 -8.63 14.05
N LEU A 101 -20.74 -7.94 13.46
CA LEU A 101 -20.87 -6.53 13.05
C LEU A 101 -21.95 -6.34 11.96
N LEU A 102 -22.19 -7.36 11.13
CA LEU A 102 -23.27 -7.37 10.13
C LEU A 102 -24.63 -7.72 10.72
N HIS A 103 -24.72 -8.19 11.96
CA HIS A 103 -25.99 -8.47 12.62
C HIS A 103 -26.39 -7.39 13.64
N ASP A 104 -25.42 -6.73 14.28
CA ASP A 104 -25.65 -5.63 15.23
C ASP A 104 -26.12 -4.32 14.53
N PRO A 105 -27.36 -3.83 14.78
CA PRO A 105 -27.86 -2.56 14.23
C PRO A 105 -27.03 -1.33 14.62
N GLN A 106 -26.43 -1.35 15.81
CA GLN A 106 -25.58 -0.27 16.31
C GLN A 106 -24.24 -0.27 15.57
N ALA A 107 -23.63 -1.44 15.39
CA ALA A 107 -22.41 -1.61 14.59
C ALA A 107 -22.61 -1.14 13.14
N LYS A 108 -23.73 -1.46 12.51
CA LYS A 108 -24.06 -0.98 11.15
C LYS A 108 -24.13 0.54 11.06
N SER A 109 -24.71 1.18 12.08
CA SER A 109 -24.83 2.64 12.15
C SER A 109 -23.44 3.28 12.31
N LEU A 110 -22.59 2.70 13.16
CA LEU A 110 -21.19 3.12 13.32
C LEU A 110 -20.37 2.91 12.04
N LEU A 111 -20.50 1.77 11.35
CA LEU A 111 -19.85 1.50 10.07
C LEU A 111 -20.22 2.56 9.02
N LYS A 112 -21.50 2.92 8.92
CA LYS A 112 -21.93 4.01 8.02
C LYS A 112 -21.25 5.32 8.43
N LEU A 113 -21.29 5.69 9.70
CA LEU A 113 -20.70 6.93 10.20
C LEU A 113 -19.18 7.02 10.00
N VAL A 114 -18.46 5.91 10.16
CA VAL A 114 -17.01 5.80 9.89
C VAL A 114 -16.74 5.96 8.39
N LYS A 115 -17.52 5.30 7.51
CA LYS A 115 -17.41 5.45 6.05
C LYS A 115 -17.66 6.88 5.57
N TYR A 116 -18.60 7.59 6.19
CA TYR A 116 -18.85 9.01 5.91
C TYR A 116 -17.85 9.97 6.59
N GLY A 117 -16.82 9.46 7.26
CA GLY A 117 -15.78 10.28 7.92
C GLY A 117 -16.27 11.08 9.14
N LYS A 118 -17.46 10.77 9.67
CA LYS A 118 -18.13 11.58 10.71
C LYS A 118 -17.71 11.24 12.14
N THR A 119 -16.87 10.23 12.36
CA THR A 119 -16.48 9.79 13.71
C THR A 119 -14.97 9.79 13.90
N ARG A 120 -14.48 10.52 14.91
CA ARG A 120 -13.08 10.46 15.38
C ARG A 120 -12.83 9.39 16.45
N ARG A 121 -13.90 8.79 16.97
CA ARG A 121 -13.84 7.81 18.08
C ARG A 121 -13.77 6.36 17.61
N PHE A 122 -14.09 6.11 16.35
CA PHE A 122 -14.09 4.77 15.77
C PHE A 122 -13.35 4.78 14.44
N GLY A 123 -12.56 3.73 14.21
CA GLY A 123 -11.83 3.49 12.96
C GLY A 123 -12.18 2.11 12.40
N LEU A 124 -11.99 1.95 11.10
CA LEU A 124 -12.16 0.67 10.41
C LEU A 124 -10.79 0.22 9.90
N ASP A 125 -10.36 -0.96 10.33
CA ASP A 125 -9.13 -1.59 9.84
C ASP A 125 -9.42 -3.06 9.53
N ASP A 126 -9.09 -3.47 8.31
CA ASP A 126 -9.37 -4.81 7.76
C ASP A 126 -10.78 -5.34 8.10
N GLY A 127 -11.83 -4.54 7.88
CA GLY A 127 -13.23 -4.94 8.10
C GLY A 127 -13.67 -5.07 9.57
N VAL A 128 -12.83 -4.70 10.54
CA VAL A 128 -13.14 -4.71 11.99
C VAL A 128 -13.21 -3.28 12.52
N LEU A 129 -14.20 -2.99 13.38
CA LEU A 129 -14.32 -1.69 14.05
C LEU A 129 -13.40 -1.60 15.27
N TYR A 130 -12.64 -0.51 15.37
CA TYR A 130 -11.79 -0.17 16.50
C TYR A 130 -12.30 1.10 17.18
N ALA A 131 -12.34 1.12 18.51
CA ALA A 131 -12.63 2.30 19.31
C ALA A 131 -11.34 3.07 19.69
N THR A 132 -11.48 4.33 20.11
CA THR A 132 -10.38 5.16 20.65
C THR A 132 -9.56 4.36 21.67
N GLY A 133 -8.24 4.28 21.43
CA GLY A 133 -7.33 3.46 22.24
C GLY A 133 -7.09 2.04 21.71
N LYS A 134 -7.32 1.78 20.41
CA LYS A 134 -7.06 0.49 19.73
C LYS A 134 -7.81 -0.71 20.30
N ARG A 135 -8.97 -0.49 20.93
CA ARG A 135 -9.83 -1.56 21.43
C ARG A 135 -10.76 -2.04 20.32
N ILE A 136 -10.87 -3.35 20.12
CA ILE A 136 -11.79 -3.94 19.13
C ILE A 136 -13.23 -3.80 19.64
N TYR A 137 -14.13 -3.34 18.77
CA TYR A 137 -15.57 -3.35 19.05
C TYR A 137 -16.09 -4.78 18.93
N VAL A 138 -16.63 -5.32 20.01
CA VAL A 138 -17.24 -6.64 20.04
C VAL A 138 -18.77 -6.46 19.95
N PRO A 139 -19.41 -6.96 18.89
CA PRO A 139 -20.87 -6.97 18.76
C PRO A 139 -21.51 -7.72 19.94
N ARG A 140 -22.68 -7.25 20.38
CA ARG A 140 -23.50 -7.94 21.38
C ARG A 140 -24.59 -8.78 20.75
#